data_AF-A0A2H1WY39-F1
#
_entry.id   AF-A0A2H1WY39-F1
#
_cell.length_a   1.000
_cell.length_b   1.000
_cell.length_c   1.000
_cell.angle_alpha   90.00
_cell.angle_beta   90.00
_cell.angle_gamma   90.00
#
_symmetry.space_group_name_H-M   'P 1'
#
loop_
_entity.id
_entity.type
_entity.pdbx_description
1 polymer ?
#
loop_
_entity_poly.entity_id
_entity_poly.type
_entity_poly.pdbx_seq_one_letter_code
_entity_poly.pdbx_strand_id
1 'polypeptide(L)'
;MITMVRNMVLRTHNLINNYQSLNISVKVRTMNTMIRFNSTMANALRAQQRVRPKKEHGQVFKWILLMIPVGSFGLGCWQVYRLQWKLGLIDMMQSKTNATPVPMPSDYSKLENMEYLPVKVKGQFLHDKEILIGPRALIEQDSPFPRTGSLVSDPKRNQGWLVITPFKITETGEVILINRGWVHQNLRPKEKREPSMVKGDVEIVGVVRLTEKRAPFMPKNNPEKGSWFCRDLEQMSEYLGTAPVWLDARGIPDPPEGWPIPNQTRVTLRNEHLSYVVTWYSLSAATAFMWHRSFIRKLPLL
;
A
#
# COMPACT_ATOMS: atom_id res chain seq x y z
N MET A 1 -15.52 -120.53 -9.78
CA MET A 1 -16.08 -119.34 -10.47
C MET A 1 -16.65 -118.29 -9.50
N ILE A 2 -17.30 -118.68 -8.39
CA ILE A 2 -17.96 -117.76 -7.43
C ILE A 2 -16.97 -116.96 -6.55
N THR A 3 -15.80 -117.52 -6.21
CA THR A 3 -14.80 -116.86 -5.34
C THR A 3 -14.04 -115.71 -6.03
N MET A 4 -13.90 -115.75 -7.35
CA MET A 4 -13.13 -114.77 -8.13
C MET A 4 -13.91 -113.46 -8.30
N VAL A 5 -15.23 -113.53 -8.52
CA VAL A 5 -16.12 -112.37 -8.65
C VAL A 5 -16.26 -111.62 -7.31
N ARG A 6 -16.35 -112.34 -6.19
CA ARG A 6 -16.44 -111.74 -4.85
C ARG A 6 -15.18 -110.95 -4.48
N ASN A 7 -13.99 -111.47 -4.81
CA ASN A 7 -12.73 -110.76 -4.57
C ASN A 7 -12.56 -109.54 -5.48
N MET A 8 -13.08 -109.58 -6.70
CA MET A 8 -13.07 -108.43 -7.62
C MET A 8 -14.00 -107.31 -7.13
N VAL A 9 -15.19 -107.64 -6.64
CA VAL A 9 -16.16 -106.67 -6.08
C VAL A 9 -15.64 -106.03 -4.78
N LEU A 10 -15.00 -106.81 -3.89
CA LEU A 10 -14.38 -106.26 -2.67
C LEU A 10 -13.20 -105.32 -3.00
N ARG A 11 -12.42 -105.63 -4.05
CA ARG A 11 -11.33 -104.76 -4.51
C ARG A 11 -11.83 -103.45 -5.08
N THR A 12 -12.89 -103.47 -5.89
CA THR A 12 -13.47 -102.25 -6.46
C THR A 12 -14.15 -101.39 -5.40
N HIS A 13 -14.83 -102.00 -4.42
CA HIS A 13 -15.45 -101.26 -3.31
C HIS A 13 -14.40 -100.57 -2.42
N ASN A 14 -13.29 -101.24 -2.11
CA ASN A 14 -12.18 -100.64 -1.36
C ASN A 14 -11.46 -99.51 -2.12
N LEU A 15 -11.32 -99.63 -3.44
CA LEU A 15 -10.72 -98.58 -4.28
C LEU A 15 -11.61 -97.33 -4.35
N ILE A 16 -12.93 -97.50 -4.44
CA ILE A 16 -13.90 -96.38 -4.46
C ILE A 16 -13.91 -95.65 -3.10
N ASN A 17 -13.91 -96.39 -2.00
CA ASN A 17 -13.88 -95.79 -0.65
C ASN A 17 -12.57 -95.05 -0.37
N ASN A 18 -11.42 -95.58 -0.80
CA ASN A 18 -10.14 -94.86 -0.70
C ASN A 18 -10.09 -93.61 -1.60
N TYR A 19 -10.67 -93.66 -2.80
CA TYR A 19 -10.74 -92.50 -3.68
C TYR A 19 -11.63 -91.39 -3.11
N GLN A 20 -12.77 -91.74 -2.50
CA GLN A 20 -13.64 -90.78 -1.81
C GLN A 20 -12.96 -90.19 -0.56
N SER A 21 -12.28 -90.99 0.26
CA SER A 21 -11.58 -90.50 1.46
C SER A 21 -10.40 -89.59 1.13
N LEU A 22 -9.62 -89.90 0.08
CA LEU A 22 -8.56 -89.02 -0.42
C LEU A 22 -9.10 -87.69 -0.94
N ASN A 23 -10.19 -87.70 -1.71
CA ASN A 23 -10.79 -86.45 -2.22
C ASN A 23 -11.34 -85.56 -1.09
N ILE A 24 -11.94 -86.15 -0.05
CA ILE A 24 -12.40 -85.40 1.12
C ILE A 24 -11.20 -84.80 1.88
N SER A 25 -10.15 -85.59 2.11
CA SER A 25 -8.94 -85.12 2.81
C SER A 25 -8.22 -84.00 2.06
N VAL A 26 -8.09 -84.11 0.72
CA VAL A 26 -7.52 -83.05 -0.13
C VAL A 26 -8.39 -81.79 -0.09
N LYS A 27 -9.73 -81.92 -0.16
CA LYS A 27 -10.66 -80.78 -0.10
C LYS A 27 -10.64 -80.08 1.26
N VAL A 28 -10.55 -80.82 2.36
CA VAL A 28 -10.40 -80.24 3.71
C VAL A 28 -9.04 -79.55 3.86
N ARG A 29 -7.96 -80.12 3.30
CA ARG A 29 -6.62 -79.53 3.35
C ARG A 29 -6.51 -78.25 2.51
N THR A 30 -7.14 -78.20 1.33
CA THR A 30 -7.19 -76.97 0.51
C THR A 30 -8.07 -75.90 1.15
N MET A 31 -9.21 -76.28 1.72
CA MET A 31 -10.09 -75.35 2.44
C MET A 31 -9.41 -74.77 3.70
N ASN A 32 -8.72 -75.59 4.48
CA ASN A 32 -7.94 -75.12 5.64
C ASN A 32 -6.77 -74.22 5.23
N THR A 33 -6.11 -74.50 4.11
CA THR A 33 -5.05 -73.64 3.56
C THR A 33 -5.62 -72.29 3.12
N MET A 34 -6.77 -72.26 2.44
CA MET A 34 -7.44 -71.01 2.08
C MET A 34 -7.93 -70.21 3.29
N ILE A 35 -8.48 -70.86 4.31
CA ILE A 35 -8.92 -70.20 5.56
C ILE A 35 -7.72 -69.61 6.31
N ARG A 36 -6.60 -70.33 6.38
CA ARG A 36 -5.34 -69.80 6.94
C ARG A 36 -4.79 -68.64 6.13
N PHE A 37 -4.84 -68.71 4.80
CA PHE A 37 -4.38 -67.61 3.95
C PHE A 37 -5.26 -66.36 4.12
N ASN A 38 -6.58 -66.51 4.15
CA ASN A 38 -7.52 -65.40 4.38
C ASN A 38 -7.37 -64.77 5.77
N SER A 39 -7.19 -65.58 6.82
CA SER A 39 -6.97 -65.05 8.18
C SER A 39 -5.60 -64.37 8.33
N THR A 40 -4.56 -64.88 7.66
CA THR A 40 -3.23 -64.27 7.64
C THR A 40 -3.24 -62.96 6.85
N MET A 41 -3.93 -62.92 5.70
CA MET A 41 -4.10 -61.70 4.91
C MET A 41 -4.99 -60.67 5.63
N ALA A 42 -6.06 -61.11 6.30
CA ALA A 42 -6.90 -60.23 7.12
C ALA A 42 -6.14 -59.68 8.34
N ASN A 43 -5.28 -60.49 8.96
CA ASN A 43 -4.43 -60.04 10.06
C ASN A 43 -3.29 -59.13 9.57
N ALA A 44 -2.73 -59.38 8.38
CA ALA A 44 -1.75 -58.50 7.75
C ALA A 44 -2.38 -57.14 7.37
N LEU A 45 -3.59 -57.14 6.82
CA LEU A 45 -4.34 -55.92 6.52
C LEU A 45 -4.73 -55.16 7.80
N ARG A 46 -5.12 -55.85 8.88
CA ARG A 46 -5.40 -55.23 10.20
C ARG A 46 -4.13 -54.70 10.86
N ALA A 47 -3.00 -55.40 10.73
CA ALA A 47 -1.69 -54.94 11.22
C ALA A 47 -1.24 -53.71 10.42
N GLN A 48 -1.41 -53.72 9.11
CA GLN A 48 -1.11 -52.59 8.23
C GLN A 48 -2.05 -51.38 8.47
N GLN A 49 -3.29 -51.61 8.91
CA GLN A 49 -4.20 -50.55 9.39
C GLN A 49 -3.82 -49.98 10.76
N ARG A 50 -3.22 -50.79 11.65
CA ARG A 50 -2.75 -50.34 12.98
C ARG A 50 -1.45 -49.52 12.91
N VAL A 51 -0.66 -49.65 11.84
CA VAL A 51 0.62 -48.93 11.63
C VAL A 51 0.47 -47.77 10.61
N ARG A 52 -0.69 -47.11 10.55
CA ARG A 52 -0.77 -45.77 9.94
C ARG A 52 -0.69 -44.73 11.05
N PRO A 53 0.37 -43.91 11.15
CA PRO A 53 0.44 -42.84 12.13
C PRO A 53 -0.61 -41.76 11.79
N LYS A 54 -1.83 -41.90 12.33
CA LYS A 54 -2.94 -40.93 12.16
C LYS A 54 -2.76 -39.67 13.01
N LYS A 55 -1.52 -39.21 13.23
CA LYS A 55 -1.19 -38.08 14.13
C LYS A 55 -0.38 -36.94 13.49
N GLU A 56 0.27 -37.14 12.36
CA GLU A 56 1.16 -36.09 11.80
C GLU A 56 0.40 -34.97 11.10
N HIS A 57 -0.64 -35.27 10.32
CA HIS A 57 -1.41 -34.25 9.59
C HIS A 57 -2.09 -33.22 10.51
N GLY A 58 -2.59 -33.64 11.69
CA GLY A 58 -3.21 -32.73 12.66
C GLY A 58 -2.21 -31.83 13.39
N GLN A 59 -0.97 -32.31 13.57
CA GLN A 59 0.09 -31.55 14.22
C GLN A 59 0.68 -30.49 13.28
N VAL A 60 0.92 -30.84 12.02
CA VAL A 60 1.35 -29.87 10.99
C VAL A 60 0.27 -28.81 10.78
N PHE A 61 -1.00 -29.21 10.67
CA PHE A 61 -2.12 -28.28 10.52
C PHE A 61 -2.26 -27.30 11.70
N LYS A 62 -2.05 -27.77 12.93
CA LYS A 62 -2.00 -26.92 14.13
C LYS A 62 -0.95 -25.82 14.01
N TRP A 63 0.25 -26.14 13.54
CA TRP A 63 1.33 -25.16 13.39
C TRP A 63 1.08 -24.21 12.21
N ILE A 64 0.54 -24.70 11.10
CA ILE A 64 0.14 -23.86 9.97
C ILE A 64 -0.90 -22.81 10.40
N LEU A 65 -1.92 -23.22 11.16
CA LEU A 65 -2.93 -22.29 11.67
C LEU A 65 -2.37 -21.28 12.68
N LEU A 66 -1.32 -21.63 13.43
CA LEU A 66 -0.66 -20.70 14.35
C LEU A 66 0.13 -19.60 13.62
N MET A 67 0.55 -19.84 12.37
CA MET A 67 1.25 -18.82 11.58
C MET A 67 0.37 -17.60 11.29
N ILE A 68 -0.97 -17.75 11.25
CA ILE A 68 -1.91 -16.66 10.97
C ILE A 68 -1.90 -15.59 12.09
N PRO A 69 -2.13 -15.93 13.37
CA PRO A 69 -2.06 -14.94 14.46
C PRO A 69 -0.65 -14.36 14.64
N VAL A 70 0.40 -15.16 14.44
CA VAL A 70 1.80 -14.69 14.53
C VAL A 70 2.13 -13.70 13.40
N GLY A 71 1.77 -14.03 12.16
CA GLY A 71 1.99 -13.16 11.01
C GLY A 71 1.20 -11.87 11.10
N SER A 72 -0.09 -11.93 11.47
CA SER A 72 -0.92 -10.74 11.67
C SER A 72 -0.44 -9.86 12.82
N PHE A 73 0.08 -10.45 13.91
CA PHE A 73 0.73 -9.68 14.99
C PHE A 73 1.98 -8.95 14.48
N GLY A 74 2.84 -9.63 13.73
CA GLY A 74 4.02 -9.03 13.10
C GLY A 74 3.66 -7.89 12.15
N LEU A 75 2.61 -8.05 11.34
CA LEU A 75 2.08 -6.99 10.48
C LEU A 75 1.51 -5.82 11.30
N GLY A 76 0.84 -6.08 12.42
CA GLY A 76 0.39 -5.06 13.36
C GLY A 76 1.56 -4.23 13.91
N CYS A 77 2.61 -4.89 14.41
CA CYS A 77 3.82 -4.23 14.90
C CYS A 77 4.51 -3.39 13.81
N TRP A 78 4.61 -3.93 12.60
CA TRP A 78 5.18 -3.18 11.46
C TRP A 78 4.35 -1.94 11.11
N GLN A 79 3.02 -2.03 11.12
CA GLN A 79 2.15 -0.87 10.88
C GLN A 79 2.32 0.21 11.95
N VAL A 80 2.50 -0.15 13.22
CA VAL A 80 2.79 0.81 14.30
C VAL A 80 4.13 1.52 14.06
N TYR A 81 5.19 0.75 13.79
CA TYR A 81 6.51 1.32 13.48
C TYR A 81 6.43 2.25 12.25
N ARG A 82 5.74 1.82 11.20
CA ARG A 82 5.55 2.61 9.98
C ARG A 82 4.78 3.90 10.23
N LEU A 83 3.75 3.85 11.07
CA LEU A 83 2.98 5.01 11.49
C LEU A 83 3.88 6.01 12.25
N GLN A 84 4.64 5.55 13.25
CA GLN A 84 5.53 6.42 14.03
C GLN A 84 6.57 7.11 13.16
N TRP A 85 7.23 6.37 12.26
CA TRP A 85 8.17 6.94 11.30
C TRP A 85 7.51 8.03 10.44
N LYS A 86 6.30 7.79 9.96
CA LYS A 86 5.55 8.75 9.14
C LYS A 86 5.13 9.99 9.93
N LEU A 87 4.69 9.82 11.18
CA LEU A 87 4.36 10.93 12.07
C LEU A 87 5.59 11.79 12.36
N GLY A 88 6.75 11.17 12.63
CA GLY A 88 8.01 11.90 12.81
C GLY A 88 8.42 12.69 11.57
N LEU A 89 8.18 12.15 10.37
CA LEU A 89 8.44 12.88 9.12
C LEU A 89 7.51 14.09 8.94
N ILE A 90 6.21 13.93 9.26
CA ILE A 90 5.23 15.04 9.24
C ILE A 90 5.66 16.12 10.23
N ASP A 91 5.99 15.74 11.46
CA ASP A 91 6.40 16.66 12.51
C ASP A 91 7.68 17.42 12.15
N MET A 92 8.67 16.74 11.57
CA MET A 92 9.88 17.38 11.04
C MET A 92 9.57 18.39 9.92
N MET A 93 8.67 18.06 9.00
CA MET A 93 8.27 18.99 7.93
C MET A 93 7.45 20.17 8.46
N GLN A 94 6.55 19.92 9.41
CA GLN A 94 5.74 20.94 10.07
C GLN A 94 6.60 21.88 10.91
N SER A 95 7.57 21.38 11.66
CA SER A 95 8.51 22.21 12.44
C SER A 95 9.38 23.08 11.54
N LYS A 96 9.92 22.54 10.43
CA LYS A 96 10.62 23.34 9.42
C LYS A 96 9.74 24.43 8.82
N THR A 97 8.50 24.08 8.48
CA THR A 97 7.54 25.05 7.93
C THR A 97 7.22 26.10 8.99
N ASN A 98 6.92 25.74 10.22
CA ASN A 98 6.53 26.71 11.25
C ASN A 98 7.70 27.46 11.90
N ALA A 99 8.93 27.24 11.44
CA ALA A 99 10.11 27.97 11.93
C ALA A 99 9.98 29.48 11.70
N THR A 100 10.73 30.27 12.47
CA THR A 100 10.79 31.72 12.30
C THR A 100 11.35 32.04 10.91
N PRO A 101 10.67 32.89 10.10
CA PRO A 101 11.17 33.25 8.79
C PRO A 101 12.53 33.94 8.85
N VAL A 102 13.48 33.46 8.05
CA VAL A 102 14.83 34.03 7.92
C VAL A 102 14.91 34.95 6.70
N PRO A 103 15.81 35.94 6.66
CA PRO A 103 15.98 36.78 5.48
C PRO A 103 16.47 35.94 4.28
N MET A 104 16.13 36.39 3.07
CA MET A 104 16.59 35.77 1.83
C MET A 104 18.13 35.76 1.78
N PRO A 105 18.77 34.59 1.59
CA PRO A 105 20.23 34.53 1.47
C PRO A 105 20.66 35.17 0.14
N SER A 106 21.76 35.91 0.15
CA SER A 106 22.36 36.48 -1.07
C SER A 106 22.96 35.43 -2.00
N ASP A 107 23.28 34.25 -1.46
CA ASP A 107 23.74 33.09 -2.23
C ASP A 107 22.62 32.04 -2.30
N TYR A 108 22.07 31.86 -3.50
CA TYR A 108 20.95 30.96 -3.74
C TYR A 108 21.32 29.48 -3.65
N SER A 109 22.61 29.12 -3.70
CA SER A 109 23.07 27.74 -3.49
C SER A 109 22.67 27.22 -2.11
N LYS A 110 22.54 28.11 -1.12
CA LYS A 110 22.09 27.75 0.24
C LYS A 110 20.65 27.26 0.28
N LEU A 111 19.81 27.66 -0.68
CA LEU A 111 18.39 27.31 -0.71
C LEU A 111 18.16 25.81 -0.91
N GLU A 112 19.10 25.10 -1.52
CA GLU A 112 19.04 23.63 -1.67
C GLU A 112 18.88 22.94 -0.31
N ASN A 113 19.47 23.49 0.74
CA ASN A 113 19.40 22.97 2.11
C ASN A 113 18.26 23.57 2.95
N MET A 114 17.50 24.50 2.37
CA MET A 114 16.43 25.24 3.05
C MET A 114 15.03 24.82 2.62
N GLU A 115 14.86 23.68 1.93
CA GLU A 115 13.53 23.21 1.52
C GLU A 115 12.58 23.12 2.73
N TYR A 116 11.37 23.65 2.56
CA TYR A 116 10.32 23.83 3.57
C TYR A 116 10.57 24.93 4.62
N LEU A 117 11.71 25.62 4.61
CA LEU A 117 11.93 26.75 5.51
C LEU A 117 11.25 28.03 4.99
N PRO A 118 10.68 28.83 5.89
CA PRO A 118 10.20 30.16 5.55
C PRO A 118 11.34 31.15 5.36
N VAL A 119 11.21 31.95 4.31
CA VAL A 119 12.13 33.03 3.98
C VAL A 119 11.34 34.31 3.74
N LYS A 120 11.90 35.43 4.20
CA LYS A 120 11.37 36.78 4.01
C LYS A 120 12.08 37.47 2.86
N VAL A 121 11.32 38.12 1.99
CA VAL A 121 11.84 38.93 0.89
C VAL A 121 10.93 40.13 0.65
N LYS A 122 11.51 41.25 0.23
CA LYS A 122 10.81 42.50 -0.09
C LYS A 122 11.06 42.90 -1.54
N GLY A 123 10.01 43.32 -2.23
CA GLY A 123 10.08 43.56 -3.67
C GLY A 123 8.74 43.83 -4.33
N GLN A 124 8.73 43.81 -5.65
CA GLN A 124 7.56 44.07 -6.48
C GLN A 124 7.20 42.87 -7.35
N PHE A 125 5.91 42.58 -7.47
CA PHE A 125 5.41 41.57 -8.41
C PHE A 125 5.39 42.10 -9.85
N LEU A 126 5.97 41.33 -10.77
CA LEU A 126 5.93 41.58 -12.21
C LEU A 126 4.73 40.82 -12.81
N HIS A 127 3.53 41.36 -12.60
CA HIS A 127 2.27 40.73 -13.02
C HIS A 127 2.15 40.56 -14.53
N ASP A 128 2.86 41.35 -15.33
CA ASP A 128 2.97 41.24 -16.80
C ASP A 128 3.55 39.90 -17.26
N LYS A 129 4.42 39.29 -16.44
CA LYS A 129 5.10 38.01 -16.72
C LYS A 129 4.51 36.83 -15.94
N GLU A 130 3.27 36.95 -15.47
CA GLU A 130 2.59 35.88 -14.74
C GLU A 130 2.35 34.64 -15.63
N ILE A 131 2.65 33.46 -15.09
CA ILE A 131 2.38 32.16 -15.73
C ILE A 131 1.58 31.25 -14.81
N LEU A 132 0.93 30.25 -15.41
CA LEU A 132 0.06 29.32 -14.70
C LEU A 132 0.57 27.88 -14.82
N ILE A 133 0.69 27.18 -13.70
CA ILE A 133 1.00 25.74 -13.67
C ILE A 133 -0.28 24.95 -13.41
N GLY A 134 -0.60 23.98 -14.26
CA GLY A 134 -1.77 23.14 -14.07
C GLY A 134 -1.92 22.04 -15.12
N PRO A 135 -2.94 21.18 -14.97
CA PRO A 135 -3.93 21.22 -13.89
C PRO A 135 -3.37 20.79 -12.52
N ARG A 136 -3.87 21.42 -11.46
CA ARG A 136 -3.57 21.10 -10.05
C ARG A 136 -4.87 21.02 -9.25
N ALA A 137 -4.92 20.09 -8.30
CA ALA A 137 -6.05 19.97 -7.39
C ALA A 137 -5.91 20.93 -6.20
N LEU A 138 -7.04 21.47 -5.74
CA LEU A 138 -7.08 22.22 -4.49
C LEU A 138 -6.79 21.27 -3.31
N ILE A 139 -5.89 21.68 -2.43
CA ILE A 139 -5.65 20.98 -1.17
C ILE A 139 -6.53 21.63 -0.09
N GLU A 140 -7.64 20.97 0.25
CA GLU A 140 -8.54 21.38 1.33
C GLU A 140 -7.99 20.96 2.70
N GLN A 141 -8.09 21.84 3.71
CA GLN A 141 -7.52 21.63 5.05
C GLN A 141 -8.23 20.53 5.87
N ASP A 142 -9.53 20.29 5.63
CA ASP A 142 -10.37 19.49 6.53
C ASP A 142 -11.23 18.42 5.83
N SER A 143 -10.90 18.03 4.59
CA SER A 143 -11.66 16.93 3.98
C SER A 143 -11.23 15.59 4.62
N PRO A 144 -12.15 14.86 5.29
CA PRO A 144 -11.85 13.53 5.87
C PRO A 144 -11.41 12.52 4.80
N PHE A 145 -11.71 12.83 3.53
CA PHE A 145 -11.29 12.10 2.36
C PHE A 145 -10.48 13.05 1.46
N PRO A 146 -9.14 13.00 1.47
CA PRO A 146 -8.35 13.70 0.47
C PRO A 146 -8.83 13.21 -0.91
N ARG A 147 -9.55 14.08 -1.65
CA ARG A 147 -10.14 13.73 -2.95
C ARG A 147 -9.09 13.61 -4.05
N THR A 148 -7.81 13.86 -3.74
CA THR A 148 -6.67 13.63 -4.62
C THR A 148 -6.62 12.14 -5.01
N GLY A 149 -7.08 11.83 -6.23
CA GLY A 149 -7.09 10.47 -6.77
C GLY A 149 -8.33 9.63 -6.42
N SER A 150 -9.41 10.23 -5.92
CA SER A 150 -10.68 9.50 -5.72
C SER A 150 -11.45 9.37 -7.03
N LEU A 151 -11.96 8.16 -7.33
CA LEU A 151 -12.83 7.90 -8.49
C LEU A 151 -14.16 8.69 -8.45
N VAL A 152 -14.45 9.35 -7.32
CA VAL A 152 -15.70 10.11 -7.05
C VAL A 152 -15.44 11.62 -6.94
N SER A 153 -14.21 12.10 -7.18
CA SER A 153 -13.97 13.55 -7.20
C SER A 153 -14.52 14.16 -8.49
N ASP A 154 -15.46 15.11 -8.38
CA ASP A 154 -15.97 15.88 -9.52
C ASP A 154 -14.77 16.58 -10.22
N PRO A 155 -14.40 16.16 -11.45
CA PRO A 155 -13.22 16.67 -12.13
C PRO A 155 -13.27 18.19 -12.34
N LYS A 156 -14.49 18.77 -12.44
CA LYS A 156 -14.67 20.20 -12.70
C LYS A 156 -14.49 21.06 -11.46
N ARG A 157 -14.80 20.55 -10.26
CA ARG A 157 -14.69 21.32 -9.00
C ARG A 157 -13.26 21.38 -8.46
N ASN A 158 -12.47 20.35 -8.72
CA ASN A 158 -11.11 20.22 -8.19
C ASN A 158 -10.02 20.54 -9.22
N GLN A 159 -10.35 21.11 -10.38
CA GLN A 159 -9.34 21.50 -11.37
C GLN A 159 -9.03 22.99 -11.28
N GLY A 160 -7.75 23.29 -11.06
CA GLY A 160 -7.27 24.66 -11.07
C GLY A 160 -5.80 24.76 -11.41
N TRP A 161 -5.25 25.92 -11.11
CA TRP A 161 -3.93 26.35 -11.57
C TRP A 161 -3.19 27.03 -10.43
N LEU A 162 -1.89 26.82 -10.33
CA LEU A 162 -1.03 27.64 -9.50
C LEU A 162 -0.66 28.91 -10.26
N VAL A 163 -0.69 30.05 -9.57
CA VAL A 163 -0.36 31.36 -10.12
C VAL A 163 1.07 31.70 -9.76
N ILE A 164 1.94 31.75 -10.77
CA ILE A 164 3.37 32.00 -10.59
C ILE A 164 3.67 33.37 -11.16
N THR A 165 4.18 34.25 -10.31
CA THR A 165 4.47 35.63 -10.69
C THR A 165 5.95 35.91 -10.37
N PRO A 166 6.74 36.37 -11.35
CA PRO A 166 8.09 36.84 -11.08
C PRO A 166 8.08 38.01 -10.11
N PHE A 167 9.10 38.08 -9.25
CA PHE A 167 9.18 39.05 -8.18
C PHE A 167 10.56 39.67 -8.14
N LYS A 168 10.60 40.98 -8.34
CA LYS A 168 11.84 41.76 -8.34
C LYS A 168 12.16 42.19 -6.92
N ILE A 169 13.26 41.69 -6.38
CA ILE A 169 13.75 42.02 -5.05
C ILE A 169 14.27 43.46 -5.05
N THR A 170 13.79 44.30 -4.13
CA THR A 170 14.19 45.72 -4.09
C THR A 170 15.67 45.89 -3.71
N GLU A 171 16.19 45.05 -2.82
CA GLU A 171 17.55 45.15 -2.29
C GLU A 171 18.63 44.73 -3.30
N THR A 172 18.42 43.63 -4.03
CA THR A 172 19.42 43.10 -4.99
C THR A 172 19.10 43.43 -6.44
N GLY A 173 17.84 43.77 -6.75
CA GLY A 173 17.36 43.97 -8.13
C GLY A 173 17.12 42.66 -8.90
N GLU A 174 17.44 41.51 -8.32
CA GLU A 174 17.23 40.19 -8.93
C GLU A 174 15.75 39.83 -8.98
N VAL A 175 15.40 38.94 -9.91
CA VAL A 175 14.03 38.46 -10.08
C VAL A 175 13.96 36.99 -9.71
N ILE A 176 13.01 36.62 -8.85
CA ILE A 176 12.77 35.24 -8.42
C ILE A 176 11.34 34.80 -8.77
N LEU A 177 11.04 33.51 -8.66
CA LEU A 177 9.69 32.99 -8.90
C LEU A 177 8.91 32.84 -7.59
N ILE A 178 7.69 33.36 -7.57
CA ILE A 178 6.78 33.19 -6.44
C ILE A 178 5.51 32.52 -6.90
N ASN A 179 5.17 31.43 -6.24
CA ASN A 179 3.84 30.86 -6.30
C ASN A 179 2.93 31.57 -5.30
N ARG A 180 2.01 32.38 -5.85
CA ARG A 180 1.03 33.14 -5.07
C ARG A 180 -0.09 32.26 -4.52
N GLY A 181 -0.30 31.07 -5.11
CA GLY A 181 -1.30 30.11 -4.66
C GLY A 181 -2.14 29.52 -5.79
N TRP A 182 -3.24 28.87 -5.44
CA TRP A 182 -4.12 28.16 -6.37
C TRP A 182 -5.36 28.96 -6.74
N VAL A 183 -5.77 28.88 -8.01
CA VAL A 183 -7.01 29.46 -8.56
C VAL A 183 -7.85 28.38 -9.23
N HIS A 184 -9.18 28.49 -9.08
CA HIS A 184 -10.11 27.65 -9.84
C HIS A 184 -10.00 27.91 -11.36
N GLN A 185 -10.32 26.92 -12.20
CA GLN A 185 -10.26 27.05 -13.67
C GLN A 185 -11.01 28.27 -14.23
N ASN A 186 -12.14 28.66 -13.62
CA ASN A 186 -12.93 29.83 -14.03
C ASN A 186 -12.21 31.17 -13.87
N LEU A 187 -11.17 31.20 -13.04
CA LEU A 187 -10.32 32.35 -12.75
C LEU A 187 -9.00 32.27 -13.49
N ARG A 188 -8.87 31.42 -14.51
CA ARG A 188 -7.70 31.33 -15.40
C ARG A 188 -7.44 32.61 -16.23
N PRO A 189 -8.44 33.38 -16.70
CA PRO A 189 -8.19 34.68 -17.32
C PRO A 189 -7.58 35.65 -16.32
N LYS A 190 -6.55 36.40 -16.74
CA LYS A 190 -5.79 37.30 -15.87
C LYS A 190 -6.64 38.46 -15.35
N GLU A 191 -7.57 38.93 -16.18
CA GLU A 191 -8.48 40.04 -15.92
C GLU A 191 -9.39 39.76 -14.72
N LYS A 192 -9.74 38.49 -14.50
CA LYS A 192 -10.54 38.05 -13.35
C LYS A 192 -9.74 38.00 -12.04
N ARG A 193 -8.42 38.18 -12.10
CA ARG A 193 -7.50 38.19 -10.95
C ARG A 193 -6.93 39.57 -10.65
N GLU A 194 -7.30 40.61 -11.40
CA GLU A 194 -6.86 42.00 -11.17
C GLU A 194 -7.02 42.45 -9.70
N PRO A 195 -8.12 42.13 -8.99
CA PRO A 195 -8.27 42.54 -7.59
C PRO A 195 -7.21 41.99 -6.64
N SER A 196 -6.54 40.89 -6.98
CA SER A 196 -5.47 40.32 -6.14
C SER A 196 -4.07 40.79 -6.53
N MET A 197 -3.93 41.57 -7.60
CA MET A 197 -2.63 42.05 -8.07
C MET A 197 -2.16 43.23 -7.22
N VAL A 198 -1.43 42.91 -6.15
CA VAL A 198 -0.78 43.90 -5.29
C VAL A 198 0.23 44.71 -6.11
N LYS A 199 0.10 46.04 -6.05
CA LYS A 199 0.98 47.00 -6.74
C LYS A 199 1.97 47.61 -5.74
N GLY A 200 3.21 47.85 -6.21
CA GLY A 200 4.27 48.46 -5.40
C GLY A 200 5.07 47.45 -4.58
N ASP A 201 5.93 47.99 -3.70
CA ASP A 201 6.81 47.21 -2.83
C ASP A 201 6.01 46.53 -1.71
N VAL A 202 6.16 45.22 -1.60
CA VAL A 202 5.54 44.38 -0.57
C VAL A 202 6.58 43.46 0.05
N GLU A 203 6.49 43.27 1.37
CA GLU A 203 7.22 42.22 2.07
C GLU A 203 6.37 40.96 2.10
N ILE A 204 6.98 39.82 1.77
CA ILE A 204 6.32 38.53 1.77
C ILE A 204 7.11 37.51 2.58
N VAL A 205 6.38 36.54 3.12
CA VAL A 205 6.96 35.32 3.66
C VAL A 205 6.64 34.18 2.68
N GLY A 206 7.69 33.58 2.12
CA GLY A 206 7.59 32.46 1.21
C GLY A 206 8.21 31.20 1.79
N VAL A 207 7.74 30.02 1.40
CA VAL A 207 8.35 28.73 1.74
C VAL A 207 9.23 28.28 0.59
N VAL A 208 10.50 28.01 0.87
CA VAL A 208 11.45 27.52 -0.15
C VAL A 208 11.02 26.14 -0.62
N ARG A 209 10.97 25.96 -1.94
CA ARG A 209 10.77 24.65 -2.56
C ARG A 209 11.69 24.45 -3.74
N LEU A 210 12.17 23.22 -3.89
CA LEU A 210 13.09 22.83 -4.96
C LEU A 210 12.33 22.38 -6.21
N THR A 211 13.06 22.16 -7.30
CA THR A 211 12.50 21.66 -8.56
C THR A 211 11.69 20.37 -8.33
N GLU A 212 10.51 20.27 -8.95
CA GLU A 212 9.62 19.12 -8.82
C GLU A 212 10.09 18.00 -9.76
N LYS A 213 10.30 16.80 -9.21
CA LYS A 213 10.59 15.64 -10.04
C LYS A 213 9.35 15.26 -10.88
N ARG A 214 9.46 15.41 -12.20
CA ARG A 214 8.38 15.05 -13.14
C ARG A 214 8.00 13.58 -13.00
N ALA A 215 6.70 13.30 -12.81
CA ALA A 215 6.18 11.94 -12.81
C ALA A 215 6.30 11.30 -14.22
N PRO A 216 6.52 9.98 -14.34
CA PRO A 216 6.77 9.31 -15.62
C PRO A 216 5.73 9.59 -16.72
N PHE A 217 4.45 9.76 -16.34
CA PHE A 217 3.33 9.98 -17.26
C PHE A 217 2.83 11.44 -17.30
N MET A 218 3.51 12.37 -16.63
CA MET A 218 3.15 13.78 -16.69
C MET A 218 3.66 14.39 -18.02
N PRO A 219 2.83 15.13 -18.77
CA PRO A 219 3.27 15.83 -19.98
C PRO A 219 4.47 16.75 -19.70
N LYS A 220 5.33 16.94 -20.71
CA LYS A 220 6.41 17.93 -20.63
C LYS A 220 5.81 19.34 -20.72
N ASN A 221 6.44 20.27 -20.03
CA ASN A 221 6.17 21.70 -20.18
C ASN A 221 6.41 22.14 -21.64
N ASN A 222 5.60 23.10 -22.09
CA ASN A 222 5.76 23.76 -23.38
C ASN A 222 5.71 25.29 -23.16
N PRO A 223 6.89 25.93 -22.99
CA PRO A 223 6.98 27.37 -22.73
C PRO A 223 6.39 28.22 -23.85
N GLU A 224 6.59 27.84 -25.12
CA GLU A 224 6.06 28.57 -26.29
C GLU A 224 4.53 28.64 -26.31
N LYS A 225 3.87 27.57 -25.85
CA LYS A 225 2.41 27.49 -25.73
C LYS A 225 1.89 27.91 -24.36
N GLY A 226 2.75 28.43 -23.48
CA GLY A 226 2.41 28.82 -22.11
C GLY A 226 1.82 27.66 -21.27
N SER A 227 2.16 26.42 -21.60
CA SER A 227 1.59 25.21 -20.98
C SER A 227 2.59 24.61 -20.00
N TRP A 228 2.36 24.84 -18.71
CA TRP A 228 3.23 24.38 -17.62
C TRP A 228 2.52 23.33 -16.76
N PHE A 229 3.14 22.16 -16.60
CA PHE A 229 2.59 21.00 -15.88
C PHE A 229 3.38 20.63 -14.63
N CYS A 230 4.69 20.91 -14.59
CA CYS A 230 5.57 20.69 -13.44
C CYS A 230 6.39 21.94 -13.12
N ARG A 231 6.74 22.10 -11.84
CA ARG A 231 7.69 23.11 -11.40
C ARG A 231 9.11 22.68 -11.80
N ASP A 232 9.55 23.14 -12.96
CA ASP A 232 10.92 22.96 -13.44
C ASP A 232 11.64 24.30 -13.32
N LEU A 233 12.49 24.44 -12.29
CA LEU A 233 13.10 25.73 -11.97
C LEU A 233 14.01 26.24 -13.08
N GLU A 234 14.80 25.36 -13.69
CA GLU A 234 15.74 25.71 -14.73
C GLU A 234 14.99 26.26 -15.94
N GLN A 235 14.03 25.48 -16.46
CA GLN A 235 13.27 25.86 -17.65
C GLN A 235 12.39 27.10 -17.42
N MET A 236 11.78 27.23 -16.24
CA MET A 236 10.96 28.41 -15.91
C MET A 236 11.81 29.66 -15.78
N SER A 237 12.99 29.53 -15.15
CA SER A 237 13.90 30.65 -14.94
C SER A 237 14.50 31.16 -16.25
N GLU A 238 14.85 30.26 -17.17
CA GLU A 238 15.32 30.60 -18.51
C GLU A 238 14.24 31.32 -19.32
N TYR A 239 13.00 30.83 -19.29
CA TYR A 239 11.89 31.43 -20.03
C TYR A 239 11.52 32.83 -19.53
N LEU A 240 11.56 33.05 -18.21
CA LEU A 240 11.15 34.31 -17.58
C LEU A 240 12.30 35.30 -17.34
N GLY A 241 13.54 34.86 -17.51
CA GLY A 241 14.74 35.64 -17.18
C GLY A 241 14.89 35.89 -15.68
N THR A 242 14.64 34.87 -14.85
CA THR A 242 14.72 34.95 -13.39
C THR A 242 15.88 34.10 -12.86
N ALA A 243 16.23 34.25 -11.59
CA ALA A 243 17.02 33.25 -10.88
C ALA A 243 16.21 31.95 -10.71
N PRO A 244 16.85 30.77 -10.63
CA PRO A 244 16.20 29.47 -10.43
C PRO A 244 15.75 29.27 -8.97
N VAL A 245 15.00 30.24 -8.46
CA VAL A 245 14.54 30.31 -7.07
C VAL A 245 13.03 30.29 -7.05
N TRP A 246 12.46 29.46 -6.17
CA TRP A 246 11.02 29.35 -5.97
C TRP A 246 10.61 29.49 -4.52
N LEU A 247 9.63 30.36 -4.30
CA LEU A 247 8.97 30.55 -3.01
C LEU A 247 7.46 30.34 -3.12
N ASP A 248 6.89 29.53 -2.23
CA ASP A 248 5.43 29.45 -2.06
C ASP A 248 4.95 30.48 -1.03
N ALA A 249 4.18 31.47 -1.47
CA ALA A 249 3.69 32.52 -0.59
C ALA A 249 2.82 31.97 0.55
N ARG A 250 3.08 32.40 1.78
CA ARG A 250 2.29 32.05 2.97
C ARG A 250 0.98 32.82 3.13
N GLY A 251 0.61 33.57 2.10
CA GLY A 251 -0.36 34.64 2.17
C GLY A 251 0.35 35.94 1.86
N ILE A 252 -0.33 36.77 1.10
CA ILE A 252 0.11 38.14 0.86
C ILE A 252 -0.66 38.99 1.89
N PRO A 253 0.02 39.86 2.66
CA PRO A 253 -0.68 40.76 3.57
C PRO A 253 -1.74 41.60 2.85
N ASP A 254 -2.74 41.97 3.63
CA ASP A 254 -4.03 42.54 3.26
C ASP A 254 -3.99 43.75 2.27
N PRO A 255 -4.92 43.80 1.29
CA PRO A 255 -5.76 42.70 0.86
C PRO A 255 -5.06 41.93 -0.26
N PRO A 256 -5.22 40.61 -0.24
CA PRO A 256 -6.09 40.13 -1.29
C PRO A 256 -7.28 39.42 -0.66
N GLU A 257 -8.38 40.14 -0.45
CA GLU A 257 -9.70 39.50 -0.41
C GLU A 257 -9.96 38.89 -1.78
N GLY A 258 -9.69 37.59 -1.89
CA GLY A 258 -9.86 36.85 -3.13
C GLY A 258 -8.64 36.03 -3.54
N TRP A 259 -8.87 35.22 -4.57
CA TRP A 259 -7.92 34.30 -5.16
C TRP A 259 -6.62 34.96 -5.65
N PRO A 260 -5.46 34.28 -5.63
CA PRO A 260 -5.22 32.86 -5.39
C PRO A 260 -5.26 32.45 -3.91
N ILE A 261 -5.69 31.21 -3.63
CA ILE A 261 -5.62 30.61 -2.29
C ILE A 261 -4.14 30.29 -1.98
N PRO A 262 -3.52 30.96 -1.00
CA PRO A 262 -2.12 30.75 -0.65
C PRO A 262 -1.91 29.41 0.06
N ASN A 263 -0.65 29.12 0.44
CA ASN A 263 -0.31 27.93 1.26
C ASN A 263 -0.79 26.60 0.67
N GLN A 264 -0.61 26.38 -0.64
CA GLN A 264 -0.95 25.10 -1.28
C GLN A 264 0.18 24.08 -1.19
N THR A 265 1.29 24.45 -0.55
CA THR A 265 2.37 23.53 -0.17
C THR A 265 2.10 22.99 1.23
N ARG A 266 1.05 22.17 1.34
CA ARG A 266 0.72 21.46 2.57
C ARG A 266 1.15 20.01 2.44
N VAL A 267 1.96 19.56 3.39
CA VAL A 267 2.30 18.15 3.54
C VAL A 267 1.08 17.44 4.12
N THR A 268 0.18 17.01 3.24
CA THR A 268 -0.95 16.16 3.62
C THR A 268 -0.54 14.71 3.37
N LEU A 269 -0.29 13.98 4.45
CA LEU A 269 0.04 12.57 4.39
C LEU A 269 -1.17 11.79 4.89
N ARG A 270 -1.87 11.10 3.99
CA ARG A 270 -3.05 10.28 4.31
C ARG A 270 -2.71 9.27 5.41
N ASN A 271 -3.44 9.26 6.53
CA ASN A 271 -3.15 8.40 7.66
C ASN A 271 -4.23 7.32 7.86
N GLU A 272 -4.09 6.20 7.17
CA GLU A 272 -4.95 5.01 7.36
C GLU A 272 -4.33 3.98 8.30
N HIS A 273 -3.12 4.22 8.80
CA HIS A 273 -2.34 3.20 9.51
C HIS A 273 -3.00 2.77 10.81
N LEU A 274 -3.70 3.67 11.51
CA LEU A 274 -4.44 3.32 12.72
C LEU A 274 -5.54 2.28 12.44
N SER A 275 -6.29 2.45 11.34
CA SER A 275 -7.32 1.49 10.91
C SER A 275 -6.72 0.12 10.60
N TYR A 276 -5.57 0.10 9.92
CA TYR A 276 -4.84 -1.15 9.67
C TYR A 276 -4.29 -1.78 10.95
N VAL A 277 -3.74 -1.00 11.88
CA VAL A 277 -3.28 -1.48 13.19
C VAL A 277 -4.42 -2.19 13.92
N VAL A 278 -5.60 -1.56 13.99
CA VAL A 278 -6.79 -2.16 14.60
C VAL A 278 -7.18 -3.46 13.88
N THR A 279 -7.18 -3.47 12.55
CA THR A 279 -7.53 -4.64 11.74
C THR A 279 -6.58 -5.82 12.00
N TRP A 280 -5.26 -5.58 11.96
CA TRP A 280 -4.26 -6.63 12.13
C TRP A 280 -4.23 -7.20 13.55
N TYR A 281 -4.35 -6.35 14.57
CA TYR A 281 -4.43 -6.84 15.95
C TYR A 281 -5.76 -7.54 16.26
N SER A 282 -6.88 -7.09 15.67
CA SER A 282 -8.17 -7.77 15.80
C SER A 282 -8.13 -9.17 15.15
N LEU A 283 -7.56 -9.27 13.95
CA LEU A 283 -7.37 -10.55 13.26
C LEU A 283 -6.44 -11.47 14.04
N SER A 284 -5.34 -10.94 14.59
CA SER A 284 -4.41 -11.69 15.43
C SER A 284 -5.10 -12.23 16.69
N ALA A 285 -5.84 -11.38 17.41
CA ALA A 285 -6.55 -11.78 18.62
C ALA A 285 -7.65 -12.82 18.34
N ALA A 286 -8.46 -12.62 17.30
CA ALA A 286 -9.54 -13.55 16.94
C ALA A 286 -8.99 -14.93 16.54
N THR A 287 -7.97 -14.96 15.67
CA THR A 287 -7.38 -16.21 15.20
C THR A 287 -6.57 -16.92 16.29
N ALA A 288 -5.88 -16.18 17.17
CA ALA A 288 -5.23 -16.74 18.35
C ALA A 288 -6.25 -17.34 19.33
N PHE A 289 -7.37 -16.66 19.57
CA PHE A 289 -8.45 -17.16 20.42
C PHE A 289 -9.06 -18.45 19.87
N MET A 290 -9.39 -18.48 18.57
CA MET A 290 -9.90 -19.69 17.90
C MET A 290 -8.89 -20.83 17.99
N TRP A 291 -7.61 -20.56 17.73
CA TRP A 291 -6.56 -21.57 17.82
C TRP A 291 -6.41 -22.12 19.24
N HIS A 292 -6.37 -21.26 20.24
CA HIS A 292 -6.28 -21.65 21.65
C HIS A 292 -7.50 -22.49 22.06
N ARG A 293 -8.71 -22.07 21.68
CA ARG A 293 -9.94 -22.81 21.96
C ARG A 293 -9.95 -24.21 21.32
N SER A 294 -9.57 -24.31 20.05
CA SER A 294 -9.61 -25.56 19.28
C SER A 294 -8.49 -26.54 19.65
N PHE A 295 -7.27 -26.06 19.88
CA PHE A 295 -6.10 -26.94 20.05
C PHE A 295 -5.59 -27.08 21.48
N ILE A 296 -5.86 -26.11 22.37
CA ILE A 296 -5.49 -26.18 23.79
C ILE A 296 -6.67 -26.65 24.62
N ARG A 297 -7.82 -25.96 24.50
CA ARG A 297 -9.04 -26.32 25.25
C ARG A 297 -9.85 -27.47 24.62
N LYS A 298 -9.59 -27.83 23.35
CA LYS A 298 -10.28 -28.92 22.61
C LYS A 298 -11.81 -28.79 22.61
N LEU A 299 -12.32 -27.56 22.60
CA LEU A 299 -13.75 -27.29 22.55
C LEU A 299 -14.20 -27.24 21.08
N PRO A 300 -15.43 -27.67 20.74
CA PRO A 300 -15.97 -27.49 19.41
C PRO A 300 -16.05 -25.99 19.07
N LEU A 301 -15.72 -25.68 17.81
CA LEU A 301 -16.05 -24.39 17.21
C LEU A 301 -17.58 -24.33 17.13
N LEU A 302 -18.16 -23.27 17.69
CA LEU A 302 -19.61 -23.03 17.71
C LEU A 302 -20.19 -23.05 16.30
#